data_AF-A0A959SDY8-F1
#
_entry.id   AF-A0A959SDY8-F1
#
_cell.length_a   1.000
_cell.length_b   1.000
_cell.length_c   1.000
_cell.angle_alpha   90.00
_cell.angle_beta   90.00
_cell.angle_gamma   90.00
#
_symmetry.space_group_name_H-M   'P 1'
#
loop_
_entity.id
_entity.type
_entity.pdbx_description
1 polymer ?
#
loop_
_entity_poly.entity_id
_entity_poly.type
_entity_poly.pdbx_seq_one_letter_code
_entity_poly.pdbx_strand_id
1 'polypeptide(L)'
;MRIYRFRVLIDHESEAFRDIEIGSEQTFLDLHTAIKEAFAFIGQEMASFYVSDENWDKGPEIPLADLGFGEDGDTPALMEQVYISDHIRSTSQRFIYAYDFLHMWMFMVELIQAGDPEPDVSYPRVVMSMGTAPDEHSKEDDLTAGILPDDPYALGDEEHAYEEEGDDWGHDTEGEDHDEFGHGSIDDLGEEFR
;
A
#
# COMPACT_ATOMS: atom_id res chain seq x y z
N MET A 1 28.29 -17.40 -8.03
CA MET A 1 27.32 -16.35 -8.37
C MET A 1 26.74 -16.57 -9.76
N ARG A 2 25.41 -16.67 -9.85
CA ARG A 2 24.66 -16.69 -11.13
C ARG A 2 24.00 -15.33 -11.32
N ILE A 3 23.74 -14.93 -12.56
CA ILE A 3 22.98 -13.71 -12.88
C ILE A 3 21.58 -14.10 -13.32
N TYR A 4 20.59 -13.43 -12.75
CA TYR A 4 19.19 -13.54 -13.12
C TYR A 4 18.74 -12.28 -13.82
N ARG A 5 18.05 -12.43 -14.95
CA ARG A 5 17.42 -11.32 -15.67
C ARG A 5 15.92 -11.38 -15.45
N PHE A 6 15.39 -10.37 -14.79
CA PHE A 6 13.97 -10.18 -14.58
C PHE A 6 13.42 -9.17 -15.57
N ARG A 7 12.28 -9.48 -16.17
CA ARG A 7 11.43 -8.47 -16.79
C ARG A 7 10.48 -7.93 -15.74
N VAL A 8 10.52 -6.62 -15.54
CA VAL A 8 9.66 -5.88 -14.61
C VAL A 8 8.71 -5.04 -15.43
N LEU A 9 7.44 -5.41 -15.43
CA LEU A 9 6.35 -4.70 -16.11
C LEU A 9 5.52 -3.96 -15.09
N ILE A 10 5.23 -2.69 -15.32
CA ILE A 10 4.31 -1.93 -14.46
C ILE A 10 2.86 -2.17 -14.88
N ASP A 11 1.98 -2.40 -13.92
CA ASP A 11 0.53 -2.49 -14.12
C ASP A 11 -0.06 -1.08 -14.24
N HIS A 12 0.09 -0.50 -15.44
CA HIS A 12 -0.35 0.85 -15.79
C HIS A 12 -0.53 0.95 -17.31
N GLU A 13 -1.35 1.89 -17.78
CA GLU A 13 -1.66 2.10 -19.21
C GLU A 13 -0.41 2.33 -20.10
N SER A 14 0.68 2.79 -19.50
CA SER A 14 1.96 2.96 -20.19
C SER A 14 2.58 1.65 -20.68
N GLU A 15 2.21 0.51 -20.09
CA GLU A 15 2.78 -0.82 -20.32
C GLU A 15 4.33 -0.85 -20.33
N ALA A 16 4.95 0.07 -19.56
CA ALA A 16 6.38 0.23 -19.54
C ALA A 16 7.04 -0.97 -18.84
N PHE A 17 8.16 -1.44 -19.38
CA PHE A 17 8.93 -2.49 -18.74
C PHE A 17 10.42 -2.22 -18.73
N ARG A 18 11.11 -2.89 -17.80
CA ARG A 18 12.56 -2.86 -17.63
C ARG A 18 13.05 -4.30 -17.53
N ASP A 19 14.11 -4.63 -18.26
CA ASP A 19 14.82 -5.89 -18.00
C ASP A 19 16.01 -5.57 -17.08
N ILE A 20 16.02 -6.15 -15.89
CA ILE A 20 17.01 -5.91 -14.84
C ILE A 20 17.79 -7.19 -14.61
N GLU A 21 19.12 -7.08 -14.64
CA GLU A 21 20.01 -8.15 -14.25
C GLU A 21 20.49 -7.97 -12.82
N ILE A 22 20.44 -9.04 -12.03
CA ILE A 22 20.81 -9.06 -10.63
C ILE A 22 21.52 -10.37 -10.28
N GLY A 23 22.50 -10.29 -9.39
CA GLY A 23 23.25 -11.45 -8.89
C GLY A 23 22.41 -12.33 -7.96
N SER A 24 22.68 -13.63 -7.98
CA SER A 24 22.00 -14.62 -7.13
C SER A 24 22.19 -14.39 -5.63
N GLU A 25 23.31 -13.78 -5.25
CA GLU A 25 23.72 -13.48 -3.87
C GLU A 25 23.33 -12.04 -3.44
N GLN A 26 22.65 -11.30 -4.32
CA GLN A 26 22.04 -10.02 -3.96
C GLN A 26 20.67 -10.25 -3.34
N THR A 27 20.18 -9.25 -2.63
CA THR A 27 18.97 -9.31 -1.83
C THR A 27 17.74 -8.80 -2.60
N PHE A 28 16.55 -9.07 -2.08
CA PHE A 28 15.34 -8.42 -2.59
C PHE A 28 15.35 -6.90 -2.35
N LEU A 29 16.12 -6.39 -1.38
CA LEU A 29 16.32 -4.96 -1.18
C LEU A 29 17.13 -4.33 -2.33
N ASP A 30 18.12 -5.05 -2.86
CA ASP A 30 18.86 -4.62 -4.05
C ASP A 30 17.93 -4.57 -5.28
N LEU A 31 17.04 -5.55 -5.42
CA LEU A 31 16.04 -5.56 -6.50
C LEU A 31 15.02 -4.43 -6.35
N HIS A 32 14.51 -4.18 -5.13
CA HIS A 32 13.64 -3.05 -4.82
C HIS A 32 14.26 -1.72 -5.27
N THR A 33 15.51 -1.49 -4.89
CA THR A 33 16.25 -0.28 -5.24
C THR A 33 16.43 -0.16 -6.75
N ALA A 34 16.82 -1.26 -7.40
CA ALA A 34 17.01 -1.29 -8.85
C ALA A 34 15.72 -1.01 -9.65
N ILE A 35 14.57 -1.54 -9.19
CA ILE A 35 13.27 -1.26 -9.82
C ILE A 35 12.93 0.22 -9.69
N LYS A 36 13.03 0.78 -8.48
CA LYS A 36 12.74 2.21 -8.25
C LYS A 36 13.59 3.12 -9.13
N GLU A 37 14.90 2.89 -9.16
CA GLU A 37 15.80 3.63 -10.03
C GLU A 37 15.46 3.48 -11.52
N ALA A 38 15.09 2.26 -11.96
CA ALA A 38 14.75 1.99 -13.36
C ALA A 38 13.44 2.67 -13.82
N PHE A 39 12.51 2.91 -12.89
CA PHE A 39 11.26 3.63 -13.14
C PHE A 39 11.30 5.11 -12.68
N ALA A 40 12.44 5.57 -12.15
CA ALA A 40 12.65 6.91 -11.61
C ALA A 40 11.71 7.29 -10.44
N PHE A 41 11.32 6.30 -9.64
CA PHE A 41 10.55 6.51 -8.41
C PHE A 41 11.53 6.89 -7.29
N ILE A 42 11.31 8.06 -6.69
CA ILE A 42 12.21 8.69 -5.72
C ILE A 42 11.71 8.58 -4.28
N GLY A 43 10.44 8.20 -4.08
CA GLY A 43 9.83 8.07 -2.75
C GLY A 43 10.55 7.05 -1.86
N GLN A 44 10.21 7.02 -0.58
CA GLN A 44 10.71 6.02 0.39
C GLN A 44 9.56 5.19 0.95
N GLU A 45 8.54 4.97 0.11
CA GLU A 45 7.31 4.33 0.52
C GLU A 45 7.51 2.84 0.81
N MET A 46 6.57 2.32 1.60
CA MET A 46 6.51 0.90 1.96
C MET A 46 6.36 0.04 0.70
N ALA A 47 6.96 -1.14 0.72
CA ALA A 47 6.92 -2.05 -0.41
C ALA A 47 6.98 -3.51 0.05
N SER A 48 6.54 -4.41 -0.83
CA SER A 48 6.57 -5.85 -0.58
C SER A 48 6.67 -6.64 -1.88
N PHE A 49 7.42 -7.73 -1.86
CA PHE A 49 7.38 -8.74 -2.91
C PHE A 49 6.52 -9.92 -2.46
N TYR A 50 5.70 -10.44 -3.37
CA TYR A 50 4.97 -11.69 -3.19
C TYR A 50 5.54 -12.72 -4.15
N VAL A 51 5.89 -13.89 -3.65
CA VAL A 51 6.31 -15.02 -4.48
C VAL A 51 5.08 -15.54 -5.21
N SER A 52 5.10 -15.49 -6.55
CA SER A 52 3.92 -15.83 -7.36
C SER A 52 4.13 -17.06 -8.21
N ASP A 53 3.01 -17.69 -8.57
CA ASP A 53 2.96 -18.88 -9.42
C ASP A 53 2.69 -18.54 -10.90
N GLU A 54 2.37 -19.56 -11.70
CA GLU A 54 2.08 -19.42 -13.14
C GLU A 54 0.77 -18.66 -13.42
N ASN A 55 -0.10 -18.48 -12.43
CA ASN A 55 -1.35 -17.73 -12.55
C ASN A 55 -1.24 -16.32 -11.96
N TRP A 56 -0.07 -15.94 -11.44
CA TRP A 56 0.16 -14.68 -10.70
C TRP A 56 -0.62 -14.61 -9.39
N ASP A 57 -0.90 -15.74 -8.77
CA ASP A 57 -1.47 -15.75 -7.43
C ASP A 57 -0.42 -15.29 -6.41
N LYS A 58 -0.82 -14.49 -5.42
CA LYS A 58 0.07 -13.99 -4.36
C LYS A 58 0.34 -15.11 -3.35
N GLY A 59 1.59 -15.55 -3.28
CA GLY A 59 2.07 -16.49 -2.27
C GLY A 59 2.77 -15.78 -1.10
N PRO A 60 3.80 -16.41 -0.52
CA PRO A 60 4.55 -15.84 0.61
C PRO A 60 5.05 -14.42 0.36
N GLU A 61 4.97 -13.60 1.40
CA GLU A 61 5.38 -12.21 1.40
C GLU A 61 6.84 -12.01 1.82
N ILE A 62 7.52 -11.06 1.18
CA ILE A 62 8.86 -10.57 1.50
C ILE A 62 8.77 -9.04 1.65
N PRO A 63 8.46 -8.52 2.85
CA PRO A 63 8.20 -7.11 3.06
C PRO A 63 9.49 -6.31 3.24
N LEU A 64 9.43 -5.00 2.94
CA LEU A 64 10.54 -4.07 3.12
C LEU A 64 10.85 -3.85 4.61
N ALA A 65 9.82 -3.74 5.44
CA ALA A 65 9.91 -3.60 6.88
C ALA A 65 8.81 -4.39 7.56
N ASP A 66 9.05 -4.77 8.82
CA ASP A 66 8.07 -5.47 9.64
C ASP A 66 6.95 -4.51 10.02
N LEU A 67 5.74 -4.79 9.54
CA LEU A 67 4.54 -4.02 9.84
C LEU A 67 3.79 -4.55 11.06
N GLY A 68 4.28 -5.60 11.72
CA GLY A 68 3.67 -6.17 12.92
C GLY A 68 2.35 -6.90 12.66
N PHE A 69 2.01 -7.16 11.39
CA PHE A 69 0.81 -7.91 10.99
C PHE A 69 1.06 -9.42 10.83
N GLY A 70 2.26 -9.91 11.16
CA GLY A 70 2.54 -11.34 11.16
C GLY A 70 1.62 -12.06 12.15
N GLU A 71 1.03 -13.18 11.73
CA GLU A 71 0.35 -14.08 12.67
C GLU A 71 1.34 -14.53 13.75
N ASP A 72 0.88 -14.64 15.01
CA ASP A 72 1.69 -14.88 16.20
C ASP A 72 2.80 -15.94 15.98
N GLY A 73 4.03 -15.47 15.80
CA GLY A 73 5.25 -16.29 15.81
C GLY A 73 5.95 -16.51 14.46
N ASP A 74 5.40 -16.06 13.33
CA ASP A 74 6.03 -16.21 12.01
C ASP A 74 6.21 -14.84 11.34
N THR A 75 7.23 -14.10 11.81
CA THR A 75 7.61 -12.82 11.19
C THR A 75 8.22 -13.10 9.81
N PRO A 76 7.66 -12.57 8.71
CA PRO A 76 8.21 -12.78 7.38
C PRO A 76 9.63 -12.20 7.29
N ALA A 77 10.52 -12.90 6.58
CA ALA A 77 11.89 -12.45 6.37
C ALA A 77 11.89 -11.18 5.52
N LEU A 78 12.65 -10.16 5.97
CA LEU A 78 12.68 -8.86 5.32
C LEU A 78 13.48 -8.90 4.02
N MET A 79 13.18 -7.98 3.09
CA MET A 79 13.89 -7.84 1.81
C MET A 79 15.42 -7.78 1.95
N GLU A 80 15.95 -7.20 3.04
CA GLU A 80 17.39 -7.09 3.30
C GLU A 80 18.05 -8.44 3.69
N GLN A 81 17.24 -9.41 4.13
CA GLN A 81 17.70 -10.71 4.67
C GLN A 81 17.50 -11.85 3.68
N VAL A 82 16.71 -11.63 2.62
CA VAL A 82 16.33 -12.65 1.65
C VAL A 82 17.14 -12.46 0.37
N TYR A 83 17.88 -13.49 -0.04
CA TYR A 83 18.61 -13.48 -1.29
C TYR A 83 17.70 -13.82 -2.46
N ILE A 84 18.02 -13.30 -3.65
CA ILE A 84 17.30 -13.65 -4.88
C ILE A 84 17.27 -15.17 -5.08
N SER A 85 18.40 -15.87 -4.85
CA SER A 85 18.48 -17.32 -5.01
C SER A 85 17.51 -18.13 -4.16
N ASP A 86 17.05 -17.60 -3.04
CA ASP A 86 16.23 -18.35 -2.07
C ASP A 86 14.83 -18.66 -2.62
N HIS A 87 14.36 -17.83 -3.55
CA HIS A 87 13.03 -17.91 -4.14
C HIS A 87 13.01 -18.23 -5.63
N ILE A 88 14.14 -18.57 -6.26
CA ILE A 88 14.15 -19.06 -7.66
C ILE A 88 13.89 -20.56 -7.69
N ARG A 89 12.64 -20.96 -7.96
CA ARG A 89 12.24 -22.38 -8.04
C ARG A 89 12.13 -22.93 -9.45
N SER A 90 11.93 -22.06 -10.44
CA SER A 90 11.79 -22.43 -11.85
C SER A 90 12.51 -21.43 -12.76
N THR A 91 12.63 -21.78 -14.04
CA THR A 91 13.20 -20.89 -15.07
C THR A 91 12.29 -19.72 -15.44
N SER A 92 11.04 -19.73 -14.96
CA SER A 92 10.00 -18.73 -15.19
C SER A 92 9.39 -18.27 -13.87
N GLN A 93 10.23 -18.08 -12.85
CA GLN A 93 9.79 -17.68 -11.52
C GLN A 93 9.05 -16.33 -11.56
N ARG A 94 7.83 -16.35 -11.00
CA ARG A 94 6.88 -15.27 -10.71
C ARG A 94 7.20 -14.45 -9.45
N PHE A 95 7.17 -13.12 -9.50
CA PHE A 95 6.92 -12.27 -8.32
C PHE A 95 5.98 -11.11 -8.64
N ILE A 96 5.14 -10.75 -7.68
CA ILE A 96 4.40 -9.49 -7.69
C ILE A 96 5.12 -8.53 -6.76
N TYR A 97 5.47 -7.35 -7.26
CA TYR A 97 6.07 -6.29 -6.47
C TYR A 97 5.05 -5.17 -6.26
N ALA A 98 4.65 -4.96 -5.01
CA ALA A 98 3.78 -3.87 -4.60
C ALA A 98 4.62 -2.76 -3.97
N TYR A 99 4.51 -1.55 -4.50
CA TYR A 99 5.18 -0.35 -4.01
C TYR A 99 4.14 0.70 -3.67
N ASP A 100 4.36 1.42 -2.57
CA ASP A 100 3.47 2.45 -2.06
C ASP A 100 2.07 1.91 -1.79
N PHE A 101 1.77 1.60 -0.52
CA PHE A 101 0.48 1.02 -0.14
C PHE A 101 -0.68 2.02 -0.16
N LEU A 102 -0.42 3.31 -0.39
CA LEU A 102 -1.46 4.31 -0.61
C LEU A 102 -1.88 4.33 -2.08
N HIS A 103 -0.92 4.44 -3.00
CA HIS A 103 -1.19 4.50 -4.44
C HIS A 103 -1.22 3.13 -5.13
N MET A 104 -0.81 2.06 -4.43
CA MET A 104 -0.84 0.67 -4.88
C MET A 104 -0.19 0.48 -6.26
N TRP A 105 1.08 0.88 -6.39
CA TRP A 105 1.85 0.60 -7.61
C TRP A 105 2.19 -0.89 -7.67
N MET A 106 1.69 -1.56 -8.71
CA MET A 106 1.87 -3.00 -8.90
C MET A 106 2.81 -3.26 -10.07
N PHE A 107 3.76 -4.16 -9.87
CA PHE A 107 4.70 -4.58 -10.89
C PHE A 107 4.74 -6.11 -10.99
N MET A 108 4.76 -6.58 -12.22
CA MET A 108 4.86 -7.98 -12.60
C MET A 108 6.33 -8.28 -12.89
N VAL A 109 6.95 -9.13 -12.08
CA VAL A 109 8.39 -9.42 -12.15
C VAL A 109 8.59 -10.88 -12.54
N GLU A 110 8.97 -11.13 -13.79
CA GLU A 110 9.17 -12.49 -14.33
C GLU A 110 10.64 -12.78 -14.62
N LEU A 111 11.14 -13.94 -14.18
CA LEU A 111 12.46 -14.43 -14.58
C LEU A 111 12.43 -14.86 -16.06
N ILE A 112 13.22 -14.19 -16.90
CA ILE A 112 13.28 -14.48 -18.34
C ILE A 112 14.58 -15.16 -18.77
N GLN A 113 15.65 -15.01 -17.99
CA GLN A 113 16.95 -15.60 -18.31
C GLN A 113 17.79 -15.80 -17.05
N ALA A 114 18.63 -16.84 -17.06
CA ALA A 114 19.67 -17.06 -16.06
C ALA A 114 20.99 -17.41 -16.73
N GLY A 115 22.09 -16.77 -16.33
CA GLY A 115 23.40 -16.92 -16.96
C GLY A 115 24.58 -16.69 -16.00
N ASP A 116 25.78 -16.68 -16.56
CA ASP A 116 27.02 -16.39 -15.82
C ASP A 116 27.31 -14.88 -15.80
N PRO A 117 28.01 -14.36 -14.78
CA PRO A 117 28.40 -12.96 -14.74
C PRO A 117 29.37 -12.60 -15.86
N GLU A 118 29.12 -11.47 -16.50
CA GLU A 118 30.04 -10.85 -17.45
C GLU A 118 31.25 -10.23 -16.73
N PRO A 119 32.48 -10.35 -17.29
CA PRO A 119 33.66 -9.67 -16.75
C PRO A 119 33.48 -8.16 -16.74
N ASP A 120 34.00 -7.49 -15.70
CA ASP A 120 33.99 -6.02 -15.54
C ASP A 120 32.60 -5.37 -15.49
N VAL A 121 31.55 -6.15 -15.17
CA VAL A 121 30.18 -5.66 -15.02
C VAL A 121 29.75 -5.70 -13.55
N SER A 122 29.14 -4.62 -13.08
CA SER A 122 28.46 -4.54 -11.78
C SER A 122 26.96 -4.80 -11.91
N TYR A 123 26.38 -5.43 -10.87
CA TYR A 123 24.96 -5.73 -10.75
C TYR A 123 24.42 -5.07 -9.45
N PRO A 124 23.13 -4.66 -9.39
CA PRO A 124 22.14 -4.82 -10.43
C PRO A 124 22.32 -3.81 -11.57
N ARG A 125 21.83 -4.12 -12.77
CA ARG A 125 21.84 -3.19 -13.93
C ARG A 125 20.58 -3.33 -14.78
N VAL A 126 20.14 -2.23 -15.37
CA VAL A 126 19.08 -2.24 -16.38
C VAL A 126 19.70 -2.51 -17.75
N VAL A 127 19.28 -3.59 -18.41
CA VAL A 127 19.78 -3.97 -19.74
C VAL A 127 18.80 -3.66 -20.88
N MET A 128 17.51 -3.49 -20.56
CA MET A 128 16.49 -3.05 -21.50
C MET A 128 15.50 -2.12 -20.82
N SER A 129 15.03 -1.12 -21.56
CA SER A 129 13.99 -0.20 -21.12
C SER A 129 13.06 0.09 -22.30
N MET A 130 11.76 -0.09 -22.08
CA MET A 130 10.72 0.15 -23.07
C MET A 130 9.53 0.86 -22.42
N GLY A 131 8.91 1.80 -23.13
CA GLY A 131 7.83 2.62 -22.61
C GLY A 131 8.31 3.69 -21.61
N THR A 132 7.50 4.72 -21.45
CA THR A 132 7.73 5.81 -20.49
C THR A 132 7.14 5.39 -19.14
N ALA A 133 7.94 5.42 -18.08
CA ALA A 133 7.43 5.19 -16.73
C ALA A 133 6.41 6.28 -16.37
N PRO A 134 5.29 5.95 -15.70
CA PRO A 134 4.39 6.97 -15.20
C PRO A 134 5.07 7.81 -14.12
N ASP A 135 4.50 8.96 -13.83
CA ASP A 135 4.92 9.76 -12.68
C ASP A 135 4.48 9.06 -11.38
N GLU A 136 5.36 8.97 -10.39
CA GLU A 136 5.12 8.28 -9.12
C GLU A 136 3.86 8.80 -8.40
N HIS A 137 3.52 10.07 -8.58
CA HIS A 137 2.36 10.73 -7.95
C HIS A 137 1.16 10.90 -8.90
N SER A 138 1.16 10.21 -10.05
CA SER A 138 0.06 10.34 -11.03
C SER A 138 -1.18 9.52 -10.71
N LYS A 139 -1.10 8.55 -9.79
CA LYS A 139 -2.28 7.84 -9.31
C LYS A 139 -3.01 8.70 -8.30
N GLU A 140 -4.32 8.85 -8.45
CA GLU A 140 -5.16 9.42 -7.39
C GLU A 140 -5.27 8.41 -6.24
N ASP A 141 -5.39 8.91 -5.00
CA ASP A 141 -5.52 8.08 -3.80
C ASP A 141 -6.75 7.17 -3.93
N ASP A 142 -6.53 5.86 -4.12
CA ASP A 142 -7.61 4.85 -4.24
C ASP A 142 -8.48 4.80 -2.97
N LEU A 143 -7.96 5.31 -1.84
CA LEU A 143 -8.71 5.47 -0.59
C LEU A 143 -9.86 6.49 -0.68
N THR A 144 -9.81 7.42 -1.64
CA THR A 144 -10.85 8.45 -1.82
C THR A 144 -11.84 8.11 -2.92
N ALA A 145 -11.51 7.14 -3.78
CA ALA A 145 -12.33 6.67 -4.89
C ALA A 145 -13.62 5.99 -4.38
N GLY A 146 -14.64 6.80 -4.10
CA GLY A 146 -15.98 6.37 -3.67
C GLY A 146 -16.42 6.83 -2.29
N ILE A 147 -15.59 7.58 -1.54
CA ILE A 147 -15.96 8.11 -0.21
C ILE A 147 -16.32 9.59 -0.26
N LEU A 148 -15.64 10.38 -1.10
CA LEU A 148 -15.89 11.80 -1.22
C LEU A 148 -16.73 12.06 -2.49
N PRO A 149 -17.88 12.75 -2.39
CA PRO A 149 -18.50 13.35 -3.56
C PRO A 149 -17.50 14.31 -4.23
N ASP A 150 -17.51 14.36 -5.56
CA ASP A 150 -16.66 15.26 -6.37
C ASP A 150 -16.80 16.75 -5.98
N ASP A 151 -17.84 17.10 -5.21
CA ASP A 151 -18.04 18.41 -4.61
C ASP A 151 -18.60 18.28 -3.18
N PRO A 152 -17.81 18.54 -2.12
CA PRO A 152 -18.29 18.54 -0.73
C PRO A 152 -19.26 19.70 -0.43
N TYR A 153 -19.50 20.61 -1.39
CA TYR A 153 -20.43 21.73 -1.31
C TYR A 153 -21.57 21.64 -2.35
N ALA A 154 -21.73 20.52 -3.05
CA ALA A 154 -22.92 20.26 -3.84
C ALA A 154 -24.10 20.06 -2.90
N LEU A 155 -24.73 21.18 -2.51
CA LEU A 155 -26.07 21.20 -1.94
C LEU A 155 -27.00 20.61 -3.00
N GLY A 156 -27.24 19.30 -2.91
CA GLY A 156 -28.26 18.62 -3.67
C GLY A 156 -29.60 19.30 -3.42
N ASP A 157 -30.26 19.66 -4.52
CA ASP A 157 -31.67 20.05 -4.56
C ASP A 157 -32.53 18.82 -4.24
N GLU A 158 -32.42 18.34 -3.00
CA GLU A 158 -33.31 17.32 -2.46
C GLU A 158 -34.57 18.03 -1.96
N GLU A 159 -35.58 18.04 -2.82
CA GLU A 159 -36.97 18.30 -2.49
C GLU A 159 -37.38 17.33 -1.37
N HIS A 160 -37.14 17.73 -0.13
CA HIS A 160 -37.75 17.11 1.04
C HIS A 160 -39.25 17.32 0.95
N ALA A 161 -39.96 16.34 0.40
CA ALA A 161 -41.39 16.19 0.60
C ALA A 161 -41.63 15.99 2.10
N TYR A 162 -41.96 17.08 2.80
CA TYR A 162 -42.52 17.04 4.14
C TYR A 162 -43.91 16.41 4.01
N GLU A 163 -44.04 15.11 4.32
CA GLU A 163 -45.34 14.54 4.63
C GLU A 163 -45.78 15.09 5.99
N GLU A 164 -46.59 16.15 5.92
CA GLU A 164 -47.34 16.72 7.03
C GLU A 164 -48.49 15.76 7.38
N GLU A 165 -48.27 14.81 8.29
CA GLU A 165 -49.37 14.16 9.01
C GLU A 165 -49.53 14.82 10.38
N GLY A 166 -50.69 15.45 10.52
CA GLY A 166 -51.01 16.42 11.54
C GLY A 166 -51.31 15.87 12.94
N ASP A 167 -51.35 16.84 13.85
CA ASP A 167 -51.80 16.77 15.23
C ASP A 167 -53.02 15.86 15.48
N ASP A 168 -52.89 14.94 16.45
CA ASP A 168 -54.01 14.55 17.32
C ASP A 168 -53.64 14.86 18.77
N TRP A 169 -54.17 15.99 19.25
CA TRP A 169 -54.11 16.43 20.64
C TRP A 169 -55.25 15.80 21.42
N GLY A 170 -54.94 15.01 22.45
CA GLY A 170 -55.93 14.40 23.35
C GLY A 170 -55.40 14.03 24.75
N HIS A 171 -55.11 15.06 25.56
CA HIS A 171 -55.48 15.22 26.99
C HIS A 171 -55.40 13.98 27.92
N ASP A 172 -54.40 13.82 28.80
CA ASP A 172 -54.20 14.38 30.16
C ASP A 172 -54.26 13.23 31.19
N THR A 173 -53.29 13.16 32.10
CA THR A 173 -53.47 13.50 33.53
C THR A 173 -52.18 13.26 34.33
N GLU A 174 -51.65 14.37 34.84
CA GLU A 174 -51.21 14.62 36.23
C GLU A 174 -50.01 13.86 36.83
N GLY A 175 -49.05 14.66 37.32
CA GLY A 175 -47.95 14.24 38.18
C GLY A 175 -46.85 15.31 38.38
N GLU A 176 -47.24 16.46 38.94
CA GLU A 176 -46.49 17.37 39.84
C GLU A 176 -45.17 16.78 40.44
N ASP A 177 -44.00 17.43 40.56
CA ASP A 177 -43.67 18.78 41.03
C ASP A 177 -42.21 19.20 40.66
N HIS A 178 -42.02 20.51 40.38
CA HIS A 178 -41.02 21.49 40.90
C HIS A 178 -39.65 20.97 41.45
N ASP A 179 -38.45 21.49 41.11
CA ASP A 179 -37.85 22.83 41.32
C ASP A 179 -36.44 22.86 40.65
N GLU A 180 -36.05 23.84 39.83
CA GLU A 180 -35.37 25.12 40.17
C GLU A 180 -33.83 25.13 39.96
N PHE A 181 -33.41 26.15 39.19
CA PHE A 181 -32.10 26.66 38.77
C PHE A 181 -30.90 26.55 39.74
N GLY A 182 -29.68 26.54 39.18
CA GLY A 182 -28.52 27.10 39.87
C GLY A 182 -27.14 26.85 39.24
N HIS A 183 -26.66 27.78 38.40
CA HIS A 183 -25.24 27.95 38.09
C HIS A 183 -24.42 28.29 39.35
N GLY A 184 -23.17 27.82 39.46
CA GLY A 184 -22.25 28.35 40.47
C GLY A 184 -20.88 27.65 40.63
N SER A 185 -19.93 28.08 39.79
CA SER A 185 -18.49 28.29 40.01
C SER A 185 -17.58 27.29 40.76
N ILE A 186 -16.47 27.00 40.06
CA ILE A 186 -15.07 26.90 40.53
C ILE A 186 -14.84 27.87 41.73
N ASP A 187 -14.35 27.43 42.88
CA ASP A 187 -12.95 27.30 43.27
C ASP A 187 -12.89 26.63 44.66
N ASP A 188 -12.00 25.66 44.92
CA ASP A 188 -11.11 25.76 46.09
C ASP A 188 -9.93 24.78 46.00
N LEU A 189 -8.77 25.34 46.28
CA LEU A 189 -7.46 24.69 46.38
C LEU A 189 -7.33 24.06 47.77
N GLY A 190 -6.58 22.95 47.90
CA GLY A 190 -6.16 22.52 49.23
C GLY A 190 -5.48 21.16 49.29
N GLU A 191 -4.16 21.19 49.15
CA GLU A 191 -3.14 20.45 49.92
C GLU A 191 -3.41 18.97 50.27
N GLU A 192 -2.59 18.06 49.72
CA GLU A 192 -1.57 17.32 50.48
C GLU A 192 -1.93 17.07 51.94
N PHE A 193 -2.14 15.82 52.35
CA PHE A 193 -1.42 15.22 53.48
C PHE A 193 -1.72 13.71 53.55
N ARG A 194 -0.66 12.95 53.25
CA ARG A 194 -0.30 11.63 53.81
C ARG A 194 -0.85 10.35 53.18
#